data_AF-A0A7S1UYT6-F1
#
_entry.id   AF-A0A7S1UYT6-F1
#
_cell.length_a   1.000
_cell.length_b   1.000
_cell.length_c   1.000
_cell.angle_alpha   90.00
_cell.angle_beta   90.00
_cell.angle_gamma   90.00
#
_symmetry.space_group_name_H-M   'P 1'
#
loop_
_entity.id
_entity.type
_entity.pdbx_description
1 polymer ?
#
loop_
_entity_poly.entity_id
_entity_poly.type
_entity_poly.pdbx_seq_one_letter_code
_entity_poly.pdbx_strand_id
1 'polypeptide(L)'
;APERCKRLLDEMSLLASSTKNKDLTPDTVTYTTVIDAFARRGRAKEAEEVLRKMLSSEGIEPNANSFNSVMNAWSKSTADDAPERCKRLLDDMSLLAKSTKNKHLTPN
;
A
#
# COMPACT_ATOMS: atom_id res chain seq x y z
N ALA A 1 6.73 -15.59 3.40
CA ALA A 1 5.26 -15.69 3.58
C ALA A 1 4.73 -14.28 3.85
N PRO A 2 3.73 -13.79 3.11
CA PRO A 2 3.23 -12.41 3.24
C PRO A 2 2.71 -12.09 4.64
N GLU A 3 2.19 -13.09 5.36
CA GLU A 3 1.79 -12.97 6.76
C GLU A 3 2.92 -12.61 7.73
N ARG A 4 4.16 -12.94 7.37
CA ARG A 4 5.32 -12.53 8.17
C ARG A 4 5.63 -11.05 7.95
N CYS A 5 5.48 -10.57 6.72
CA CYS A 5 5.66 -9.15 6.38
C CYS A 5 4.58 -8.29 7.08
N LYS A 6 3.30 -8.72 7.06
CA LYS A 6 2.21 -8.02 7.75
C LYS A 6 2.44 -7.94 9.26
N ARG A 7 2.82 -9.06 9.90
CA ARG A 7 3.13 -9.07 11.34
C ARG A 7 4.27 -8.14 11.71
N LEU A 8 5.36 -8.12 10.93
CA LEU A 8 6.48 -7.21 11.16
C LEU A 8 6.06 -5.74 11.04
N LEU A 9 5.22 -5.41 10.05
CA LEU A 9 4.68 -4.05 9.90
C LEU A 9 3.82 -3.64 11.10
N ASP A 10 2.96 -4.54 11.59
CA ASP A 10 2.12 -4.27 12.74
C ASP A 10 2.95 -4.09 14.02
N GLU A 11 3.97 -4.94 14.22
CA GLU A 11 4.91 -4.84 15.33
C GLU A 11 5.72 -3.54 15.29
N MET A 12 6.23 -3.14 14.12
CA MET A 12 6.92 -1.85 13.94
C MET A 12 6.00 -0.68 14.29
N SER A 13 4.75 -0.70 13.82
CA SER A 13 3.77 0.35 14.14
C SER A 13 3.44 0.42 15.65
N LEU A 14 3.35 -0.74 16.32
CA LEU A 14 3.10 -0.83 17.75
C LEU A 14 4.31 -0.33 18.56
N LEU A 15 5.52 -0.75 18.21
CA LEU A 15 6.73 -0.31 18.86
C LEU A 15 6.97 1.19 18.67
N ALA A 16 6.72 1.73 17.48
CA ALA A 16 6.82 3.17 17.22
C ALA A 16 5.89 3.99 18.13
N SER A 17 4.64 3.53 18.31
CA SER A 17 3.68 4.20 19.20
C SER A 17 4.04 4.06 20.69
N SER A 18 4.52 2.89 21.12
CA SER A 18 4.92 2.64 22.51
C SER A 18 6.18 3.40 22.91
N THR A 19 7.18 3.45 22.01
CA THR A 19 8.50 4.07 22.30
C THR A 19 8.57 5.54 21.89
N LYS A 20 7.55 6.08 21.19
CA LYS A 20 7.58 7.40 20.52
C LYS A 20 8.81 7.59 19.62
N ASN A 21 9.42 6.50 19.18
CA ASN A 21 10.60 6.54 18.34
C ASN A 21 10.20 6.59 16.86
N LYS A 22 10.46 7.74 16.23
CA LYS A 22 10.15 7.96 14.81
C LYS A 22 10.99 7.07 13.90
N ASP A 23 12.17 6.65 14.35
CA ASP A 23 13.06 5.76 13.58
C ASP A 23 12.50 4.35 13.42
N LEU A 24 11.54 3.97 14.26
CA LEU A 24 10.82 2.69 14.19
C LEU A 24 9.50 2.81 13.43
N THR A 25 9.13 4.01 12.97
CA THR A 25 7.89 4.21 12.22
C THR A 25 8.05 3.59 10.84
N PRO A 26 7.14 2.70 10.41
CA PRO A 26 7.22 2.12 9.08
C PRO A 26 7.24 3.22 8.02
N ASP A 27 8.10 3.09 7.02
CA ASP A 27 8.21 4.04 5.92
C ASP A 27 7.49 3.53 4.65
N THR A 28 7.52 4.35 3.60
CA THR A 28 6.94 4.01 2.30
C THR A 28 7.49 2.69 1.75
N VAL A 29 8.78 2.39 1.96
CA VAL A 29 9.41 1.15 1.51
C VAL A 29 8.86 -0.06 2.28
N THR A 30 8.69 0.06 3.58
CA THR A 30 8.15 -0.99 4.46
C THR A 30 6.74 -1.38 4.03
N TYR A 31 5.86 -0.39 3.85
CA TYR A 31 4.50 -0.64 3.35
C TYR A 31 4.51 -1.24 1.95
N THR A 32 5.28 -0.67 1.02
CA THR A 32 5.36 -1.16 -0.37
C THR A 32 5.84 -2.62 -0.43
N THR A 33 6.79 -3.00 0.44
CA THR A 33 7.30 -4.38 0.53
C THR A 33 6.21 -5.37 0.98
N VAL A 34 5.40 -4.99 1.97
CA VAL A 34 4.28 -5.81 2.45
C VAL A 34 3.22 -5.95 1.36
N ILE A 35 2.89 -4.85 0.67
CA ILE A 35 1.94 -4.84 -0.46
C ILE A 35 2.43 -5.77 -1.57
N ASP A 36 3.69 -5.67 -1.99
CA ASP A 36 4.26 -6.55 -3.03
C ASP A 36 4.22 -8.02 -2.63
N ALA A 37 4.50 -8.33 -1.35
CA ALA A 37 4.43 -9.70 -0.85
C ALA A 37 3.02 -10.31 -0.98
N PHE A 38 1.96 -9.52 -0.74
CA PHE A 38 0.58 -9.94 -0.96
C PHE A 38 0.23 -9.99 -2.46
N ALA A 39 0.66 -9.00 -3.24
CA ALA A 39 0.42 -8.92 -4.67
C ALA A 39 0.99 -10.12 -5.44
N ARG A 40 2.19 -10.56 -5.09
CA ARG A 40 2.84 -11.74 -5.66
C ARG A 40 2.09 -13.04 -5.38
N ARG A 41 1.18 -13.05 -4.40
CA ARG A 41 0.33 -14.19 -4.05
C ARG A 41 -1.11 -14.06 -4.55
N GLY A 42 -1.42 -13.04 -5.36
CA GLY A 42 -2.79 -12.77 -5.84
C GLY A 42 -3.75 -12.34 -4.73
N ARG A 43 -3.22 -11.97 -3.56
CA ARG A 43 -3.97 -11.60 -2.37
C ARG A 43 -4.31 -10.12 -2.37
N ALA A 44 -5.20 -9.76 -3.28
CA ALA A 44 -5.51 -8.37 -3.61
C ALA A 44 -6.19 -7.61 -2.47
N LYS A 45 -7.09 -8.27 -1.74
CA LYS A 45 -7.81 -7.68 -0.60
C LYS A 45 -6.84 -7.27 0.51
N GLU A 46 -5.90 -8.13 0.87
CA GLU A 46 -4.90 -7.80 1.89
C GLU A 46 -3.92 -6.74 1.40
N ALA A 47 -3.53 -6.77 0.13
CA ALA A 47 -2.69 -5.73 -0.46
C ALA A 47 -3.37 -4.35 -0.39
N GLU A 48 -4.67 -4.28 -0.71
CA GLU A 48 -5.46 -3.05 -0.61
C GLU A 48 -5.61 -2.57 0.84
N GLU A 49 -5.84 -3.47 1.79
CA GLU A 49 -5.92 -3.15 3.22
C GLU A 49 -4.65 -2.45 3.72
N VAL A 50 -3.48 -2.96 3.31
CA VAL A 50 -2.18 -2.39 3.68
C VAL A 50 -1.97 -1.02 3.02
N LEU A 51 -2.38 -0.85 1.76
CA LEU A 51 -2.35 0.46 1.08
C LEU A 51 -3.26 1.48 1.78
N ARG A 52 -4.45 1.08 2.23
CA ARG A 52 -5.35 1.94 3.01
C ARG A 52 -4.73 2.33 4.35
N LYS A 53 -4.08 1.39 5.04
CA LYS A 53 -3.34 1.68 6.28
C LYS A 53 -2.21 2.69 6.05
N MET A 54 -1.52 2.58 4.92
CA MET A 54 -0.51 3.54 4.49
C MET A 54 -1.09 4.94 4.27
N LEU A 55 -2.23 5.05 3.57
CA LEU A 55 -2.94 6.31 3.32
C LEU A 55 -3.45 6.99 4.61
N SER A 56 -3.82 6.21 5.62
CA SER A 56 -4.26 6.72 6.92
C SER A 56 -3.10 7.05 7.86
N SER A 57 -1.86 6.69 7.52
CA SER A 57 -0.70 6.96 8.37
C SER A 57 -0.16 8.36 8.10
N GLU A 58 -0.09 9.20 9.14
CA GLU A 58 0.43 10.55 9.02
C GLU A 58 1.91 10.55 8.60
N GLY A 59 2.26 11.39 7.63
CA GLY A 59 3.64 11.56 7.17
C GLY A 59 4.15 10.46 6.23
N ILE A 60 3.30 9.52 5.80
CA ILE A 60 3.66 8.47 4.86
C ILE A 60 2.93 8.71 3.54
N GLU A 61 3.69 8.97 2.47
CA GLU A 61 3.13 9.18 1.14
C GLU A 61 3.19 7.90 0.31
N PRO A 62 2.05 7.40 -0.20
CA PRO A 62 2.03 6.32 -1.17
C PRO A 62 2.56 6.79 -2.52
N ASN A 63 3.24 5.87 -3.19
CA ASN A 63 3.85 6.11 -4.50
C ASN A 63 3.16 5.28 -5.58
N ALA A 64 3.47 5.56 -6.85
CA ALA A 64 2.93 4.80 -7.98
C ALA A 64 3.18 3.28 -7.84
N ASN A 65 4.33 2.88 -7.28
CA ASN A 65 4.64 1.46 -7.08
C ASN A 65 3.66 0.76 -6.13
N SER A 66 3.28 1.40 -5.02
CA SER A 66 2.33 0.84 -4.06
C SER A 66 0.95 0.63 -4.67
N PHE A 67 0.45 1.58 -5.47
CA PHE A 67 -0.80 1.41 -6.23
C PHE A 67 -0.69 0.33 -7.31
N ASN A 68 0.39 0.36 -8.10
CA ASN A 68 0.64 -0.63 -9.16
C ASN A 68 0.72 -2.05 -8.61
N SER A 69 1.34 -2.25 -7.45
CA SER A 69 1.38 -3.56 -6.79
C SER A 69 -0.02 -4.05 -6.41
N VAL A 70 -0.89 -3.20 -5.85
CA VAL A 70 -2.28 -3.57 -5.53
C VAL A 70 -3.08 -3.86 -6.80
N MET A 71 -2.94 -3.06 -7.86
CA MET A 71 -3.60 -3.32 -9.15
C MET A 71 -3.13 -4.62 -9.79
N ASN A 72 -1.83 -4.92 -9.75
CA ASN A 72 -1.28 -6.19 -10.20
C ASN A 72 -1.83 -7.37 -9.39
N ALA A 73 -2.06 -7.18 -8.08
CA ALA A 73 -2.71 -8.17 -7.24
C ALA A 73 -4.16 -8.45 -7.68
N TRP A 74 -4.94 -7.39 -7.90
CA TRP A 74 -6.33 -7.49 -8.38
C TRP A 74 -6.42 -8.14 -9.76
N SER A 75 -5.51 -7.77 -10.67
CA SER A 75 -5.41 -8.39 -12.00
C SER A 75 -5.11 -9.89 -11.96
N LYS A 76 -4.49 -10.39 -10.87
CA LYS A 76 -4.22 -11.81 -10.64
C LYS A 76 -5.31 -12.50 -9.83
N SER A 77 -6.20 -11.73 -9.20
CA SER A 77 -7.30 -12.28 -8.44
C SER A 77 -8.42 -12.73 -9.38
N THR A 78 -9.15 -13.78 -9.00
CA THR A 78 -10.33 -14.25 -9.71
C THR A 78 -11.61 -13.54 -9.25
N ALA A 79 -11.48 -12.35 -8.68
CA ALA A 79 -12.60 -11.62 -8.11
C ALA A 79 -13.33 -10.85 -9.21
N ASP A 80 -14.66 -10.97 -9.25
CA ASP A 80 -15.48 -10.30 -10.26
C ASP A 80 -15.44 -8.78 -10.13
N ASP A 81 -15.12 -8.25 -8.93
CA ASP A 81 -14.98 -6.80 -8.68
C ASP A 81 -13.58 -6.25 -8.96
N ALA A 82 -12.64 -7.08 -9.45
CA ALA A 82 -11.28 -6.66 -9.77
C ALA A 82 -11.19 -5.44 -10.72
N PRO A 83 -11.95 -5.35 -11.84
CA PRO A 83 -11.84 -4.20 -12.73
C PRO A 83 -12.39 -2.91 -12.11
N GLU A 84 -13.49 -2.95 -11.35
CA GLU A 84 -14.02 -1.81 -10.62
C GLU A 84 -13.06 -1.34 -9.53
N ARG A 85 -12.41 -2.28 -8.84
CA ARG A 85 -11.39 -2.01 -7.81
C ARG A 85 -10.17 -1.33 -8.42
N CYS A 86 -9.65 -1.85 -9.53
CA CYS A 86 -8.53 -1.25 -10.26
C CYS A 86 -8.86 0.18 -10.72
N LYS A 87 -10.06 0.41 -11.28
CA LYS A 87 -10.52 1.77 -11.64
C LYS A 87 -10.54 2.70 -10.44
N ARG A 88 -11.13 2.27 -9.33
CA ARG A 88 -11.19 3.09 -8.10
C ARG A 88 -9.79 3.43 -7.60
N LEU A 89 -8.86 2.47 -7.61
CA LEU A 89 -7.47 2.70 -7.21
C LEU A 89 -6.76 3.71 -8.13
N LEU A 90 -7.02 3.67 -9.44
CA LEU A 90 -6.51 4.67 -10.39
C LEU A 90 -7.09 6.06 -10.13
N ASP A 91 -8.39 6.14 -9.86
CA ASP A 91 -9.05 7.40 -9.53
C ASP A 91 -8.45 7.99 -8.25
N ASP A 92 -8.30 7.19 -7.19
CA ASP A 92 -7.67 7.58 -5.93
C ASP A 92 -6.23 8.07 -6.16
N MET A 93 -5.43 7.34 -6.95
CA MET A 93 -4.07 7.73 -7.33
C MET A 93 -4.06 9.07 -8.08
N SER A 94 -4.99 9.29 -9.00
CA SER A 94 -5.10 10.53 -9.77
C SER A 94 -5.49 11.73 -8.89
N LEU A 95 -6.35 11.52 -7.89
CA LEU A 95 -6.77 12.54 -6.94
C LEU A 95 -5.61 12.91 -6.02
N LEU A 96 -4.87 11.91 -5.53
CA LEU A 96 -3.68 12.12 -4.72
C LEU A 96 -2.57 12.81 -5.52
N ALA A 97 -2.39 12.48 -6.79
CA ALA A 97 -1.43 13.15 -7.68
C ALA A 97 -1.74 14.63 -7.95
N LYS A 98 -3.01 15.05 -7.80
CA LYS A 98 -3.40 16.46 -7.87
C LYS A 98 -3.18 17.19 -6.54
N SER A 99 -3.40 16.49 -5.43
CA SER A 99 -3.26 17.03 -4.07
C SER A 99 -1.81 17.15 -3.64
N THR A 100 -1.02 16.11 -3.89
CA THR A 100 0.43 16.11 -3.73
C THR A 100 1.01 16.61 -5.05
N LYS A 101 1.78 17.70 -5.08
CA LYS A 101 2.52 18.18 -6.29
C LYS A 101 3.64 17.21 -6.69
N ASN A 102 3.43 15.90 -6.56
CA ASN A 102 4.45 14.88 -6.62
C ASN A 102 4.51 14.32 -8.05
N LYS A 103 5.54 14.72 -8.82
CA LYS A 103 5.78 14.30 -10.22
C LYS A 103 5.93 12.78 -10.40
N HIS A 104 6.09 12.02 -9.32
CA HIS A 104 6.34 10.58 -9.31
C HIS A 104 5.09 9.69 -9.14
N LEU A 105 3.89 10.29 -9.07
CA LEU A 105 2.59 9.59 -9.00
C LEU A 105 1.95 9.38 -10.38
N THR A 106 2.69 9.51 -11.47
CA THR A 106 2.20 9.15 -12.82
C THR A 106 2.52 7.69 -13.11
N PRO A 107 1.55 6.89 -13.60
CA PRO A 107 1.87 5.59 -14.18
C PRO A 107 2.76 5.84 -15.41
N ASN A 108 3.94 5.19 -15.45
CA ASN A 108 4.81 5.17 -16.62
C ASN A 108 4.16 4.40 -17.77
#